data_AF-A0A8C5TFW7-F1
#
_entry.id   AF-A0A8C5TFW7-F1
#
_cell.length_a   1.000
_cell.length_b   1.000
_cell.length_c   1.000
_cell.angle_alpha   90.00
_cell.angle_beta   90.00
_cell.angle_gamma   90.00
#
_symmetry.space_group_name_H-M   'P 1'
#
loop_
_entity.id
_entity.type
_entity.pdbx_description
1 polymer ?
#
loop_
_entity_poly.entity_id
_entity_poly.type
_entity_poly.pdbx_seq_one_letter_code
_entity_poly.pdbx_strand_id
1 'polypeptide(L)'
;MHRVARSPPVHGRTSNNQVLGIGSGSTIVHAVQRLAERVKEENLMIVCIPTSFQARQLILQNGLTLSDLDRNPELDVAIDGADEVDSDLNLIKGGGGCLTQEKIVAGFAKCFIVIADYRKKSDNLGEQWKKGVPIEVIPMAYVPVTRALTKKFGGVVELRMAVNKAGPVVTDNGNFILDWKFDKVHEWSEVNAAIKMIPGVVETGLFIDMAQVVYFGMEDGSVSVREKQPC
;
A
#
# COMPACT_ATOMS: atom_id res chain seq x y z
N MET A 1 -2.04 12.73 -11.62
CA MET A 1 -1.80 11.26 -11.62
C MET A 1 -1.24 10.73 -12.94
N HIS A 2 -1.87 10.96 -14.11
CA HIS A 2 -1.37 10.46 -15.40
C HIS A 2 0.12 10.76 -15.69
N ARG A 3 0.65 11.90 -15.26
CA ARG A 3 2.06 12.25 -15.44
C ARG A 3 3.02 11.60 -14.44
N VAL A 4 2.56 11.17 -13.26
CA VAL A 4 3.40 10.42 -12.29
C VAL A 4 3.60 8.99 -12.77
N ALA A 5 2.56 8.41 -13.37
CA ALA A 5 2.70 7.13 -14.07
C ALA A 5 3.65 7.24 -15.27
N ARG A 6 3.72 8.42 -15.92
CA ARG A 6 4.65 8.72 -17.03
C ARG A 6 6.01 9.24 -16.58
N SER A 7 6.21 9.55 -15.30
CA SER A 7 7.47 10.13 -14.84
C SER A 7 8.52 9.02 -14.71
N PRO A 8 9.82 9.38 -14.58
CA PRO A 8 10.92 8.45 -14.47
C PRO A 8 10.79 7.27 -13.47
N PRO A 9 9.91 7.25 -12.43
CA PRO A 9 9.65 6.11 -11.54
C PRO A 9 9.62 4.73 -12.17
N VAL A 10 8.86 4.58 -13.26
CA VAL A 10 8.81 3.31 -14.00
C VAL A 10 10.02 3.25 -14.93
N HIS A 11 10.35 4.35 -15.59
CA HIS A 11 11.36 4.41 -16.66
C HIS A 11 12.79 4.04 -16.22
N GLY A 12 13.25 4.53 -15.05
CA GLY A 12 14.61 4.32 -14.57
C GLY A 12 14.81 3.10 -13.67
N ARG A 13 13.74 2.49 -13.16
CA ARG A 13 13.82 1.39 -12.19
C ARG A 13 13.19 0.08 -12.66
N THR A 14 12.47 0.07 -13.79
CA THR A 14 12.06 -1.19 -14.42
C THR A 14 12.96 -1.52 -15.62
N SER A 15 13.62 -2.67 -15.56
CA SER A 15 14.50 -3.23 -16.59
C SER A 15 13.94 -4.54 -17.13
N ASN A 16 14.53 -5.05 -18.21
CA ASN A 16 14.21 -6.37 -18.73
C ASN A 16 14.50 -7.47 -17.70
N ASN A 17 13.77 -8.59 -17.78
CA ASN A 17 13.87 -9.76 -16.90
C ASN A 17 13.68 -9.46 -15.40
N GLN A 18 12.66 -8.66 -15.05
CA GLN A 18 12.35 -8.36 -13.66
C GLN A 18 11.03 -8.98 -13.17
N VAL A 19 10.98 -9.23 -11.87
CA VAL A 19 9.76 -9.56 -11.14
C VAL A 19 9.26 -8.32 -10.40
N LEU A 20 8.04 -7.88 -10.74
CA LEU A 20 7.42 -6.68 -10.22
C LEU A 20 6.21 -6.99 -9.33
N GLY A 21 6.15 -6.34 -8.17
CA GLY A 21 4.98 -6.30 -7.31
C GLY A 21 4.04 -5.20 -7.79
N ILE A 22 2.79 -5.55 -8.06
CA ILE A 22 1.78 -4.62 -8.56
C ILE A 22 0.75 -4.36 -7.47
N GLY A 23 0.77 -3.12 -6.99
CA GLY A 23 -0.11 -2.57 -5.99
C GLY A 23 -1.58 -2.52 -6.34
N SER A 24 -2.34 -1.84 -5.49
CA SER A 24 -3.79 -1.71 -5.62
C SER A 24 -4.23 -0.24 -5.59
N GLY A 25 -5.48 0.01 -6.01
CA GLY A 25 -6.10 1.33 -5.97
C GLY A 25 -6.04 2.10 -7.29
N SER A 26 -6.75 3.22 -7.32
CA SER A 26 -6.98 4.02 -8.53
C SER A 26 -5.71 4.59 -9.14
N THR A 27 -4.71 4.93 -8.32
CA THR A 27 -3.41 5.41 -8.81
C THR A 27 -2.65 4.33 -9.58
N ILE A 28 -2.77 3.06 -9.16
CA ILE A 28 -2.04 1.94 -9.76
C ILE A 28 -2.58 1.56 -11.14
N VAL A 29 -3.86 1.77 -11.40
CA VAL A 29 -4.46 1.59 -12.74
C VAL A 29 -3.63 2.31 -13.81
N HIS A 30 -3.22 3.54 -13.55
CA HIS A 30 -2.42 4.33 -14.50
C HIS A 30 -0.97 3.83 -14.62
N ALA A 31 -0.37 3.37 -13.52
CA ALA A 31 0.98 2.82 -13.53
C ALA A 31 1.06 1.52 -14.34
N VAL A 32 0.07 0.63 -14.19
CA VAL A 32 -0.03 -0.63 -14.94
C VAL A 32 -0.23 -0.39 -16.43
N GLN A 33 -1.09 0.57 -16.81
CA GLN A 33 -1.28 0.95 -18.22
C GLN A 33 0.06 1.39 -18.85
N ARG A 34 0.83 2.24 -18.15
CA ARG A 34 2.13 2.68 -18.66
C ARG A 34 3.16 1.54 -18.71
N LEU A 35 3.15 0.64 -17.72
CA LEU A 35 4.01 -0.55 -17.73
C LEU A 35 3.73 -1.42 -18.96
N ALA A 36 2.46 -1.65 -19.28
CA ALA A 36 2.06 -2.45 -20.43
C ALA A 36 2.45 -1.83 -21.78
N GLU A 37 2.31 -0.50 -21.92
CA GLU A 37 2.85 0.24 -23.07
C GLU A 37 4.34 -0.03 -23.25
N ARG A 38 5.13 0.09 -22.17
CA ARG A 38 6.58 -0.14 -22.23
C ARG A 38 6.97 -1.57 -22.53
N VAL A 39 6.31 -2.54 -21.90
CA VAL A 39 6.53 -3.97 -22.19
C VAL A 39 6.38 -4.24 -23.69
N LYS A 40 5.39 -3.62 -24.33
CA LYS A 40 5.17 -3.74 -25.77
C LYS A 40 6.17 -2.94 -26.61
N GLU A 41 6.44 -1.69 -26.26
CA GLU A 41 7.33 -0.77 -27.00
C GLU A 41 8.80 -1.21 -26.94
N GLU A 42 9.24 -1.66 -25.77
CA GLU A 42 10.64 -2.00 -25.47
C GLU A 42 10.90 -3.52 -25.47
N ASN A 43 9.87 -4.34 -25.74
CA ASN A 43 9.91 -5.81 -25.72
C ASN A 43 10.49 -6.37 -24.40
N LEU A 44 9.99 -5.86 -23.27
CA LEU A 44 10.46 -6.25 -21.93
C LEU A 44 9.79 -7.55 -21.47
N MET A 45 10.58 -8.42 -20.86
CA MET A 45 10.13 -9.61 -20.16
C MET A 45 9.93 -9.27 -18.67
N ILE A 46 8.68 -9.01 -18.30
CA ILE A 46 8.29 -8.63 -16.93
C ILE A 46 7.27 -9.62 -16.39
N VAL A 47 7.51 -10.11 -15.17
CA VAL A 47 6.59 -10.95 -14.40
C VAL A 47 5.95 -10.10 -13.30
N CYS A 48 4.63 -10.17 -13.15
CA CYS A 48 3.87 -9.34 -12.22
C CYS A 48 3.23 -10.19 -11.10
N ILE A 49 3.43 -9.76 -9.85
CA ILE A 49 2.85 -10.34 -8.63
C ILE A 49 1.80 -9.37 -8.07
N PRO A 50 0.51 -9.74 -8.01
CA PRO A 50 -0.55 -8.83 -7.56
C PRO A 50 -0.63 -8.71 -6.03
N THR A 51 -1.10 -7.55 -5.53
CA THR A 51 -1.41 -7.33 -4.10
C THR A 51 -2.90 -7.41 -3.76
N SER A 52 -3.75 -7.75 -4.73
CA SER A 52 -5.19 -7.94 -4.55
C SER A 52 -5.83 -8.57 -5.77
N PHE A 53 -7.13 -8.90 -5.69
CA PHE A 53 -7.91 -9.24 -6.88
C PHE A 53 -7.97 -8.10 -7.91
N GLN A 54 -8.02 -6.83 -7.48
CA GLN A 54 -8.01 -5.70 -8.41
C GLN A 54 -6.70 -5.67 -9.21
N ALA A 55 -5.57 -5.77 -8.51
CA ALA A 55 -4.24 -5.79 -9.14
C ALA A 55 -4.10 -6.95 -10.13
N ARG A 56 -4.57 -8.15 -9.73
CA ARG A 56 -4.59 -9.34 -10.59
C ARG A 56 -5.36 -9.09 -11.88
N GLN A 57 -6.55 -8.51 -11.81
CA GLN A 57 -7.35 -8.22 -12.99
C GLN A 57 -6.69 -7.17 -13.88
N LEU A 58 -6.08 -6.14 -13.28
CA LEU A 58 -5.35 -5.11 -14.03
C LEU A 58 -4.18 -5.71 -14.83
N ILE A 59 -3.39 -6.61 -14.23
CA ILE A 59 -2.30 -7.32 -14.91
C ILE A 59 -2.84 -8.08 -16.13
N LEU A 60 -3.87 -8.91 -15.93
CA LEU A 60 -4.45 -9.74 -17.00
C LEU A 60 -5.06 -8.91 -18.13
N GLN A 61 -5.82 -7.87 -17.80
CA GLN A 61 -6.50 -7.01 -18.78
C GLN A 61 -5.52 -6.21 -19.66
N ASN A 62 -4.32 -5.95 -19.15
CA ASN A 62 -3.27 -5.25 -19.91
C ASN A 62 -2.28 -6.21 -20.59
N GLY A 63 -2.54 -7.52 -20.58
CA GLY A 63 -1.70 -8.52 -21.26
C GLY A 63 -0.32 -8.70 -20.63
N LEU A 64 -0.15 -8.35 -19.35
CA LEU A 64 1.09 -8.54 -18.61
C LEU A 64 1.20 -9.97 -18.07
N THR A 65 2.42 -10.48 -17.92
CA THR A 65 2.65 -11.83 -17.40
C THR A 65 2.33 -11.88 -15.91
N LEU A 66 1.33 -12.67 -15.53
CA LEU A 66 0.92 -12.86 -14.15
C LEU A 66 1.67 -14.04 -13.50
N SER A 67 2.08 -13.88 -12.24
CA SER A 67 2.63 -14.97 -11.41
C SER A 67 2.24 -14.79 -9.93
N ASP A 68 2.86 -15.57 -9.05
CA ASP A 68 2.65 -15.62 -7.61
C ASP A 68 3.97 -15.75 -6.84
N LEU A 69 3.89 -15.59 -5.52
CA LEU A 69 5.04 -15.68 -4.60
C LEU A 69 5.58 -17.10 -4.45
N ASP A 70 4.77 -18.14 -4.70
CA ASP A 70 5.25 -19.52 -4.66
C ASP A 70 6.28 -19.79 -5.77
N ARG A 71 6.08 -19.16 -6.93
CA ARG A 71 6.99 -19.25 -8.08
C ARG A 71 8.09 -18.19 -8.05
N ASN A 72 7.81 -17.02 -7.50
CA ASN A 72 8.73 -15.88 -7.46
C ASN A 72 8.71 -15.25 -6.06
N PRO A 73 9.40 -15.86 -5.08
CA PRO A 73 9.35 -15.44 -3.68
C PRO A 73 10.09 -14.13 -3.40
N GLU A 74 10.96 -13.70 -4.32
CA GLU A 74 11.71 -12.44 -4.24
C GLU A 74 11.41 -11.57 -5.46
N LEU A 75 11.27 -10.27 -5.23
CA LEU A 75 10.90 -9.30 -6.25
C LEU A 75 11.99 -8.24 -6.41
N ASP A 76 12.16 -7.73 -7.62
CA ASP A 76 13.10 -6.64 -7.86
C ASP A 76 12.52 -5.30 -7.41
N VAL A 77 11.24 -5.07 -7.75
CA VAL A 77 10.56 -3.82 -7.46
C VAL A 77 9.11 -4.10 -7.08
N ALA A 78 8.57 -3.40 -6.09
CA ALA A 78 7.13 -3.28 -5.87
C ALA A 78 6.69 -1.84 -6.12
N ILE A 79 5.59 -1.65 -6.85
CA ILE A 79 5.00 -0.33 -7.11
C ILE A 79 3.59 -0.33 -6.51
N ASP A 80 3.32 0.59 -5.58
CA ASP A 80 2.00 0.69 -4.95
C ASP A 80 1.60 2.15 -4.66
N GLY A 81 0.33 2.36 -4.33
CA GLY A 81 -0.18 3.62 -3.82
C GLY A 81 -0.08 3.71 -2.30
N ALA A 82 -0.30 4.91 -1.78
CA ALA A 82 -0.55 5.16 -0.36
C ALA A 82 -1.86 5.93 -0.16
N ASP A 83 -2.40 5.86 1.05
CA ASP A 83 -3.48 6.74 1.51
C ASP A 83 -2.88 8.04 2.07
N GLU A 84 -1.74 7.97 2.74
CA GLU A 84 -0.95 9.11 3.23
C GLU A 84 0.53 8.75 3.38
N VAL A 85 1.41 9.73 3.25
CA VAL A 85 2.87 9.62 3.35
C VAL A 85 3.40 10.78 4.21
N ASP A 86 4.16 10.49 5.26
CA ASP A 86 4.79 11.51 6.11
C ASP A 86 6.16 11.98 5.59
N SER A 87 6.84 12.83 6.35
CA SER A 87 8.17 13.35 6.02
C SER A 87 9.26 12.27 6.00
N ASP A 88 9.12 11.22 6.82
CA ASP A 88 10.08 10.11 6.99
C ASP A 88 9.80 8.92 6.05
N LEU A 89 8.86 9.09 5.10
CA LEU A 89 8.39 8.05 4.17
C LEU A 89 7.68 6.87 4.84
N ASN A 90 7.14 7.06 6.04
CA ASN A 90 6.15 6.14 6.59
C ASN A 90 4.82 6.36 5.87
N LEU A 91 4.05 5.29 5.73
CA LEU A 91 2.78 5.32 4.99
C LEU A 91 1.63 4.86 5.86
N ILE A 92 0.46 5.49 5.66
CA ILE A 92 -0.83 4.82 5.85
C ILE A 92 -1.26 4.21 4.52
N LYS A 93 -1.59 2.93 4.57
CA LYS A 93 -2.19 2.14 3.48
C LYS A 93 -3.38 1.33 4.01
N GLY A 94 -4.13 0.69 3.11
CA GLY A 94 -5.26 -0.17 3.46
C GLY A 94 -6.63 0.48 3.34
N GLY A 95 -6.75 1.68 2.78
CA GLY A 95 -8.02 2.30 2.41
C GLY A 95 -8.86 1.43 1.48
N GLY A 96 -8.22 0.65 0.60
CA GLY A 96 -8.85 -0.35 -0.27
C GLY A 96 -9.05 -1.73 0.37
N GLY A 97 -8.55 -1.95 1.59
CA GLY A 97 -8.69 -3.21 2.32
C GLY A 97 -7.78 -4.36 1.87
N CYS A 98 -6.67 -4.04 1.20
CA CYS A 98 -5.71 -5.00 0.65
C CYS A 98 -4.37 -5.02 1.42
N LEU A 99 -4.29 -4.35 2.57
CA LEU A 99 -3.03 -4.00 3.26
C LEU A 99 -2.11 -5.18 3.55
N THR A 100 -2.64 -6.36 3.88
CA THR A 100 -1.81 -7.52 4.22
C THR A 100 -1.05 -8.01 2.98
N GLN A 101 -1.74 -8.20 1.86
CA GLN A 101 -1.10 -8.65 0.62
C GLN A 101 -0.17 -7.57 0.04
N GLU A 102 -0.57 -6.29 0.14
CA GLU A 102 0.29 -5.15 -0.19
C GLU A 102 1.60 -5.19 0.61
N LYS A 103 1.54 -5.42 1.93
CA LYS A 103 2.72 -5.44 2.79
C LYS A 103 3.59 -6.66 2.55
N ILE A 104 3.01 -7.83 2.31
CA ILE A 104 3.74 -9.05 1.96
C ILE A 104 4.57 -8.80 0.69
N VAL A 105 3.93 -8.37 -0.40
CA VAL A 105 4.62 -8.13 -1.68
C VAL A 105 5.67 -7.04 -1.57
N ALA A 106 5.37 -5.93 -0.88
CA ALA A 106 6.35 -4.86 -0.66
C ALA A 106 7.55 -5.32 0.20
N GLY A 107 7.31 -6.17 1.21
CA GLY A 107 8.35 -6.68 2.11
C GLY A 107 9.32 -7.66 1.47
N PHE A 108 8.92 -8.33 0.38
CA PHE A 108 9.78 -9.23 -0.40
C PHE A 108 10.37 -8.57 -1.66
N ALA A 109 10.20 -7.25 -1.84
CA ALA A 109 10.80 -6.51 -2.93
C ALA A 109 12.12 -5.83 -2.51
N LYS A 110 13.14 -5.88 -3.37
CA LYS A 110 14.41 -5.16 -3.16
C LYS A 110 14.22 -3.64 -3.14
N CYS A 111 13.23 -3.13 -3.87
CA CYS A 111 12.86 -1.72 -3.89
C CYS A 111 11.34 -1.56 -3.88
N PHE A 112 10.81 -0.86 -2.89
CA PHE A 112 9.42 -0.45 -2.79
C PHE A 112 9.25 1.03 -3.18
N ILE A 113 8.51 1.24 -4.27
CA ILE A 113 8.21 2.52 -4.89
C ILE A 113 6.75 2.87 -4.61
N VAL A 114 6.51 4.06 -4.07
CA VAL A 114 5.15 4.57 -3.84
C VAL A 114 4.81 5.65 -4.85
N ILE A 115 3.60 5.59 -5.39
CA ILE A 115 3.04 6.60 -6.30
C ILE A 115 1.78 7.20 -5.68
N ALA A 116 1.77 8.52 -5.55
CA ALA A 116 0.71 9.27 -4.89
C ALA A 116 0.40 10.58 -5.64
N ASP A 117 -0.75 11.19 -5.35
CA ASP A 117 -1.00 12.59 -5.67
C ASP A 117 -0.65 13.48 -4.47
N TYR A 118 -0.52 14.79 -4.71
CA TYR A 118 -0.08 15.76 -3.71
C TYR A 118 -0.92 15.79 -2.43
N ARG A 119 -2.18 15.37 -2.46
CA ARG A 119 -3.07 15.38 -1.28
C ARG A 119 -2.70 14.31 -0.26
N LYS A 120 -1.86 13.35 -0.65
CA LYS A 120 -1.37 12.28 0.22
C LYS A 120 -0.02 12.63 0.86
N LYS A 121 0.54 13.81 0.55
CA LYS A 121 1.81 14.30 1.06
C LYS A 121 1.58 15.09 2.34
N SER A 122 2.06 14.57 3.46
CA SER A 122 1.94 15.18 4.78
C SER A 122 3.31 15.34 5.43
N ASP A 123 3.35 16.10 6.52
CA ASP A 123 4.52 16.13 7.41
C ASP A 123 4.38 15.06 8.50
N ASN A 124 3.18 14.86 9.04
CA ASN A 124 2.87 13.76 9.95
C ASN A 124 1.70 12.92 9.41
N LEU A 125 1.71 11.62 9.71
CA LEU A 125 0.55 10.76 9.42
C LEU A 125 -0.67 11.24 10.22
N GLY A 126 -1.84 11.22 9.58
CA GLY A 126 -3.13 11.66 10.10
C GLY A 126 -3.51 13.09 9.73
N GLU A 127 -2.71 13.84 8.98
CA GLU A 127 -3.00 15.22 8.56
C GLU A 127 -4.05 15.27 7.46
N GLN A 128 -3.89 14.45 6.42
CA GLN A 128 -4.74 14.37 5.24
C GLN A 128 -5.66 13.15 5.29
N TRP A 129 -5.21 12.04 5.88
CA TRP A 129 -6.02 10.83 6.02
C TRP A 129 -6.72 10.74 7.38
N LYS A 130 -7.98 11.17 7.42
CA LYS A 130 -8.79 11.21 8.65
C LYS A 130 -9.58 9.93 8.94
N LYS A 131 -9.53 8.93 8.04
CA LYS A 131 -10.29 7.68 8.23
C LYS A 131 -9.67 6.77 9.30
N GLY A 132 -8.42 7.02 9.68
CA GLY A 132 -7.68 6.22 10.66
C GLY A 132 -6.82 5.15 10.02
N VAL A 133 -5.92 4.56 10.82
CA VAL A 133 -5.04 3.46 10.40
C VAL A 133 -5.89 2.20 10.24
N PRO A 134 -5.93 1.59 9.03
CA PRO A 134 -6.58 0.31 8.83
C PRO A 134 -5.81 -0.81 9.55
N ILE A 135 -6.49 -1.71 10.23
CA ILE A 135 -5.90 -2.85 10.95
C ILE A 135 -6.71 -4.09 10.57
N GLU A 136 -6.06 -5.04 9.89
CA GLU A 136 -6.69 -6.31 9.54
C GLU A 136 -6.70 -7.24 10.75
N VAL A 137 -7.85 -7.83 11.06
CA VAL A 137 -8.05 -8.64 12.27
C VAL A 137 -8.84 -9.90 11.97
N ILE A 138 -8.52 -10.99 12.68
CA ILE A 138 -9.32 -12.20 12.66
C ILE A 138 -10.74 -11.85 13.10
N PRO A 139 -11.80 -12.26 12.36
CA PRO A 139 -13.17 -11.81 12.62
C PRO A 139 -13.63 -12.03 14.07
N MET A 140 -13.29 -13.15 14.71
CA MET A 140 -13.70 -13.41 16.09
C MET A 140 -13.04 -12.46 17.13
N ALA A 141 -11.95 -11.80 16.76
CA ALA A 141 -11.13 -10.99 17.65
C ALA A 141 -11.42 -9.47 17.55
N TYR A 142 -12.31 -9.02 16.67
CA TYR A 142 -12.48 -7.58 16.42
C TYR A 142 -12.85 -6.80 17.69
N VAL A 143 -13.75 -7.31 18.54
CA VAL A 143 -14.13 -6.65 19.81
C VAL A 143 -12.97 -6.56 20.81
N PRO A 144 -12.29 -7.66 21.20
CA PRO A 144 -11.16 -7.56 22.14
C PRO A 144 -10.00 -6.73 21.57
N VAL A 145 -9.71 -6.81 20.26
CA VAL A 145 -8.69 -5.98 19.61
C VAL A 145 -9.06 -4.49 19.70
N THR A 146 -10.29 -4.11 19.37
CA THR A 146 -10.79 -2.73 19.54
C THR A 146 -10.56 -2.24 20.97
N ARG A 147 -10.94 -3.03 21.98
CA ARG A 147 -10.75 -2.66 23.40
C ARG A 147 -9.28 -2.52 23.77
N ALA A 148 -8.42 -3.42 23.28
CA ALA A 148 -6.98 -3.38 23.54
C ALA A 148 -6.33 -2.13 22.93
N LEU A 149 -6.67 -1.80 21.68
CA LEU A 149 -6.20 -0.61 20.97
C LEU A 149 -6.61 0.67 21.70
N THR A 150 -7.91 0.86 21.96
CA THR A 150 -8.40 2.06 22.65
C THR A 150 -7.80 2.20 24.04
N LYS A 151 -7.67 1.09 24.81
CA LYS A 151 -7.06 1.13 26.14
C LYS A 151 -5.58 1.53 26.10
N LYS A 152 -4.83 1.03 25.11
CA LYS A 152 -3.37 1.20 25.05
C LYS A 152 -2.96 2.53 24.42
N PHE A 153 -3.66 2.97 23.39
CA PHE A 153 -3.25 4.11 22.56
C PHE A 153 -4.25 5.27 22.55
N GLY A 154 -5.46 5.08 23.09
CA GLY A 154 -6.53 6.07 22.98
C GLY A 154 -7.18 6.08 21.59
N GLY A 155 -7.76 7.21 21.21
CA GLY A 155 -8.49 7.37 19.95
C GLY A 155 -9.78 6.54 19.85
N VAL A 156 -10.31 6.46 18.62
CA VAL A 156 -11.56 5.77 18.29
C VAL A 156 -11.25 4.64 17.31
N VAL A 157 -11.74 3.43 17.59
CA VAL A 157 -11.59 2.26 16.72
C VAL A 157 -12.96 1.84 16.21
N GLU A 158 -13.14 1.82 14.90
CA GLU A 158 -14.41 1.48 14.26
C GLU A 158 -14.26 0.21 13.41
N LEU A 159 -15.24 -0.69 13.48
CA LEU A 159 -15.32 -1.80 12.52
C LEU A 159 -15.75 -1.23 11.16
N ARG A 160 -14.94 -1.45 10.12
CA ARG A 160 -15.24 -0.96 8.78
C ARG A 160 -16.47 -1.67 8.20
N MET A 161 -17.54 -0.93 8.01
CA MET A 161 -18.77 -1.44 7.40
C MET A 161 -18.68 -1.40 5.87
N ALA A 162 -19.17 -2.45 5.22
CA ALA A 162 -19.18 -2.49 3.77
C ALA A 162 -20.33 -1.67 3.19
N VAL A 163 -20.12 -1.12 2.00
CA VAL A 163 -21.13 -0.32 1.28
C VAL A 163 -21.97 -1.21 0.35
N ASN A 164 -21.32 -2.12 -0.37
CA ASN A 164 -21.97 -2.98 -1.40
C ASN A 164 -22.32 -4.39 -0.88
N LYS A 165 -22.29 -4.61 0.44
CA LYS A 165 -22.83 -5.81 1.11
C LYS A 165 -23.34 -5.42 2.49
N ALA A 166 -24.26 -6.22 3.05
CA ALA A 166 -24.65 -6.09 4.44
C ALA A 166 -23.50 -6.51 5.38
N GLY A 167 -23.30 -5.81 6.48
CA GLY A 167 -22.29 -6.14 7.50
C GLY A 167 -20.88 -5.59 7.22
N PRO A 168 -19.86 -6.09 7.93
CA PRO A 168 -18.49 -5.57 7.86
C PRO A 168 -17.80 -5.86 6.52
N VAL A 169 -16.77 -5.09 6.19
CA VAL A 169 -15.84 -5.43 5.10
C VAL A 169 -15.17 -6.77 5.43
N VAL A 170 -15.06 -7.63 4.42
CA VAL A 170 -14.29 -8.88 4.46
C VAL A 170 -13.14 -8.71 3.47
N THR A 171 -11.90 -8.87 3.92
CA THR A 171 -10.70 -8.76 3.08
C THR A 171 -10.56 -9.94 2.13
N ASP A 172 -9.65 -9.84 1.17
CA ASP A 172 -9.26 -10.95 0.29
C ASP A 172 -8.74 -12.17 1.07
N ASN A 173 -8.33 -11.97 2.34
CA ASN A 173 -7.88 -13.03 3.24
C ASN A 173 -8.98 -13.53 4.20
N GLY A 174 -10.23 -13.08 4.04
CA GLY A 174 -11.37 -13.48 4.87
C GLY A 174 -11.47 -12.78 6.23
N ASN A 175 -10.69 -11.71 6.46
CA ASN A 175 -10.61 -11.01 7.74
C ASN A 175 -11.47 -9.75 7.78
N PHE A 176 -11.62 -9.15 8.97
CA PHE A 176 -12.23 -7.84 9.15
C PHE A 176 -11.18 -6.73 9.15
N ILE A 177 -11.64 -5.49 8.97
CA ILE A 177 -10.81 -4.29 9.12
C ILE A 177 -11.37 -3.42 10.23
N LEU A 178 -10.49 -3.03 11.15
CA LEU A 178 -10.72 -1.94 12.09
C LEU A 178 -10.04 -0.68 11.57
N ASP A 179 -10.72 0.46 11.63
CA ASP A 179 -10.17 1.78 11.34
C ASP A 179 -9.88 2.50 12.65
N TRP A 180 -8.60 2.64 13.00
CA TRP A 180 -8.17 3.32 14.22
C TRP A 180 -7.84 4.79 13.97
N LYS A 181 -8.74 5.68 14.40
CA LYS A 181 -8.57 7.12 14.40
C LYS A 181 -7.82 7.53 15.67
N PHE A 182 -6.54 7.80 15.53
CA PHE A 182 -5.66 8.29 16.60
C PHE A 182 -5.82 9.82 16.78
N ASP A 183 -5.42 10.32 17.95
CA ASP A 183 -5.64 11.71 18.38
C ASP A 183 -4.35 12.54 18.54
N LYS A 184 -3.18 11.93 18.34
CA LYS A 184 -1.87 12.58 18.44
C LYS A 184 -0.85 11.96 17.51
N VAL A 185 0.27 12.66 17.30
CA VAL A 185 1.45 12.09 16.62
C VAL A 185 2.10 11.03 17.53
N HIS A 186 2.62 9.98 16.92
CA HIS A 186 3.20 8.82 17.61
C HIS A 186 4.56 8.44 17.04
N GLU A 187 5.34 7.71 17.84
CA GLU A 187 6.47 6.90 17.36
C GLU A 187 5.94 5.71 16.55
N TRP A 188 5.85 5.87 15.23
CA TRP A 188 5.12 4.93 14.37
C TRP A 188 5.72 3.52 14.36
N SER A 189 7.04 3.40 14.50
CA SER A 189 7.71 2.09 14.61
C SER A 189 7.25 1.33 15.86
N GLU A 190 7.24 2.00 17.02
CA GLU A 190 6.82 1.40 18.28
C GLU A 190 5.33 1.05 18.26
N VAL A 191 4.49 1.96 17.75
CA VAL A 191 3.04 1.73 17.63
C VAL A 191 2.75 0.57 16.68
N ASN A 192 3.39 0.52 15.52
CA ASN A 192 3.22 -0.57 14.56
C ASN A 192 3.56 -1.92 15.19
N ALA A 193 4.74 -2.04 15.81
CA ALA A 193 5.18 -3.27 16.47
C ALA A 193 4.21 -3.67 17.61
N ALA A 194 3.82 -2.70 18.42
CA ALA A 194 2.94 -2.92 19.56
C ALA A 194 1.51 -3.33 19.17
N ILE A 195 0.97 -2.82 18.05
CA ILE A 195 -0.32 -3.24 17.49
C ILE A 195 -0.20 -4.64 16.91
N LYS A 196 0.86 -4.91 16.13
CA LYS A 196 1.09 -6.22 15.48
C LYS A 196 1.16 -7.37 16.50
N MET A 197 1.62 -7.09 17.71
CA MET A 197 1.70 -8.06 18.82
C MET A 197 0.38 -8.34 19.55
N ILE A 198 -0.72 -7.64 19.23
CA ILE A 198 -2.02 -7.91 19.84
C ILE A 198 -2.61 -9.20 19.25
N PRO A 199 -2.98 -10.21 20.06
CA PRO A 199 -3.60 -11.43 19.56
C PRO A 199 -4.87 -11.14 18.76
N GLY A 200 -4.92 -11.67 17.53
CA GLY A 200 -6.01 -11.45 16.59
C GLY A 200 -5.75 -10.35 15.55
N VAL A 201 -4.69 -9.53 15.71
CA VAL A 201 -4.21 -8.65 14.64
C VAL A 201 -3.45 -9.47 13.61
N VAL A 202 -3.88 -9.36 12.35
CA VAL A 202 -3.22 -9.96 11.19
C VAL A 202 -2.11 -9.03 10.72
N GLU A 203 -2.45 -7.78 10.40
CA GLU A 203 -1.50 -6.78 9.92
C GLU A 203 -2.04 -5.35 10.11
N THR A 204 -1.16 -4.35 10.05
CA THR A 204 -1.48 -2.92 10.15
C THR A 204 -1.34 -2.22 8.80
N GLY A 205 -2.07 -1.13 8.61
CA GLY A 205 -1.90 -0.21 7.48
C GLY A 205 -0.66 0.68 7.60
N LEU A 206 0.17 0.51 8.63
CA LEU A 206 1.40 1.26 8.85
C LEU A 206 2.56 0.58 8.11
N PHE A 207 3.06 1.21 7.06
CA PHE A 207 4.23 0.74 6.32
C PHE A 207 5.41 1.60 6.76
N ILE A 208 6.10 1.12 7.79
CA ILE A 208 7.17 1.85 8.48
C ILE A 208 8.50 1.39 7.94
N ASP A 209 9.37 2.35 7.58
CA ASP A 209 10.71 2.07 7.07
C ASP A 209 10.75 1.20 5.79
N MET A 210 9.63 1.06 5.07
CA MET A 210 9.55 0.18 3.89
C MET A 210 9.82 0.91 2.58
N ALA A 211 9.27 2.11 2.38
CA ALA A 211 9.38 2.82 1.11
C ALA A 211 10.78 3.42 0.94
N GLN A 212 11.38 3.24 -0.23
CA GLN A 212 12.67 3.85 -0.58
C GLN A 212 12.47 5.14 -1.38
N VAL A 213 11.37 5.24 -2.14
CA VAL A 213 11.02 6.44 -2.90
C VAL A 213 9.52 6.63 -2.96
N VAL A 214 9.09 7.88 -2.94
CA VAL A 214 7.71 8.29 -3.14
C VAL A 214 7.63 9.39 -4.19
N TYR A 215 6.79 9.18 -5.20
CA TYR A 215 6.51 10.14 -6.25
C TYR A 215 5.13 10.75 -6.06
N PHE A 216 5.09 12.08 -5.96
CA PHE A 216 3.85 12.85 -5.82
C PHE A 216 3.53 13.61 -7.09
N GLY A 217 2.36 13.35 -7.65
CA GLY A 217 1.79 14.15 -8.73
C GLY A 217 1.20 15.43 -8.19
N MET A 218 1.81 16.55 -8.57
CA MET A 218 1.41 17.88 -8.16
C MET A 218 0.24 18.40 -9.01
N GLU A 219 -0.46 19.41 -8.49
CA GLU A 219 -1.62 20.01 -9.16
C GLU A 219 -1.24 20.71 -10.48
N ASP A 220 -0.07 21.34 -10.52
CA ASP A 220 0.51 21.97 -11.72
C ASP A 220 1.02 20.96 -12.77
N GLY A 221 0.86 19.66 -12.51
CA GLY A 221 1.31 18.58 -13.38
C GLY A 221 2.80 18.24 -13.27
N SER A 222 3.54 18.86 -12.36
CA SER A 222 4.89 18.47 -12.00
C SER A 222 4.90 17.21 -11.12
N VAL A 223 6.09 16.67 -10.88
CA VAL A 223 6.30 15.52 -9.98
C VAL A 223 7.30 15.90 -8.90
N SER A 224 6.88 15.82 -7.65
CA SER A 224 7.76 15.94 -6.48
C SER A 224 8.22 14.55 -6.06
N VAL A 225 9.47 14.43 -5.63
CA VAL A 225 10.07 13.16 -5.22
C VAL A 225 10.57 13.28 -3.79
N ARG A 226 10.30 12.28 -2.95
CA ARG A 226 10.96 12.07 -1.66
C ARG A 226 11.66 10.71 -1.73
N GLU A 227 12.95 10.67 -1.40
CA GLU A 227 13.76 9.44 -1.38
C GLU A 227 14.42 9.30 -0.01
N LYS A 228 14.55 8.07 0.48
CA LYS A 228 15.41 7.80 1.63
C LYS A 228 16.82 8.25 1.28
N GLN A 229 17.42 9.08 2.14
CA GLN A 229 18.85 9.34 2.00
C GLN A 229 19.61 8.02 2.22
N PRO A 230 20.60 7.69 1.37
CA PRO A 230 21.46 6.56 1.65
C PRO A 230 22.15 6.78 3.00
N CYS A 231 22.17 5.74 3.83
CA CYS A 231 22.92 5.72 5.08
C CYS A 231 24.42 5.79 4.82
#